data_AF-A0AAN8XLY4-F1
#
_entry.id   AF-A0AAN8XLY4-F1
#
_cell.length_a   1.000
_cell.length_b   1.000
_cell.length_c   1.000
_cell.angle_alpha   90.00
_cell.angle_beta   90.00
_cell.angle_gamma   90.00
#
_symmetry.space_group_name_H-M   'P 1'
#
loop_
_entity.id
_entity.type
_entity.pdbx_description
1 polymer ?
#
loop_
_entity_poly.entity_id
_entity_poly.type
_entity_poly.pdbx_seq_one_letter_code
_entity_poly.pdbx_strand_id
1 'polypeptide(L)'
;MSPKPSGDSSDGSATKKGEAIIMETKIEIVNSFEKGETTTHIGRTLRLAHTTMAMIKTKITSMSTDCLSNAVKYSETAEVKCPYRDNQYSCDFSLQDREIKALLSPQAYEKHLNKSVKQAEGAMHNVFHCKTPDCPGFCQYEDNVNFFHCDVCKNLNCLTCQAQHEGKTCQEYQDDLAQKVDEAAMKTKKFFDVSVYLANSVMVSYIWNTKGILVPASTQTGMVGVGGLP
;
A
#
# COMPACT_ATOMS: atom_id res chain seq x y z
N MET A 1 66.04 -6.46 55.31
CA MET A 1 66.47 -6.71 53.92
C MET A 1 65.24 -7.05 53.11
N SER A 2 65.08 -6.34 52.00
CA SER A 2 63.83 -6.06 51.28
C SER A 2 63.16 -7.28 50.63
N PRO A 3 61.82 -7.32 50.57
CA PRO A 3 61.10 -8.01 49.50
C PRO A 3 60.93 -7.08 48.29
N LYS A 4 61.30 -7.58 47.11
CA LYS A 4 61.06 -6.95 45.80
C LYS A 4 59.58 -7.08 45.38
N PRO A 5 59.06 -6.17 44.53
CA PRO A 5 57.64 -6.07 44.19
C PRO A 5 57.26 -6.69 42.83
N SER A 6 55.93 -6.74 42.64
CA SER A 6 55.14 -6.54 41.41
C SER A 6 54.89 -7.73 40.46
N GLY A 7 53.60 -7.88 40.14
CA GLY A 7 53.07 -8.72 39.07
C GLY A 7 51.55 -8.85 39.09
N ASP A 8 50.80 -7.77 39.29
CA ASP A 8 49.36 -7.74 39.01
C ASP A 8 49.17 -7.60 37.49
N SER A 9 48.79 -8.69 36.83
CA SER A 9 48.30 -8.69 35.45
C SER A 9 46.79 -8.76 35.49
N SER A 10 46.15 -7.59 35.55
CA SER A 10 44.73 -7.43 35.24
C SER A 10 44.55 -7.55 33.72
N ASP A 11 44.01 -8.68 33.28
CA ASP A 11 43.67 -8.97 31.89
C ASP A 11 42.37 -8.23 31.51
N GLY A 12 42.52 -6.97 31.10
CA GLY A 12 41.45 -6.14 30.57
C GLY A 12 41.28 -6.38 29.07
N SER A 13 40.38 -7.30 28.71
CA SER A 13 39.94 -7.52 27.33
C SER A 13 39.23 -6.27 26.78
N ALA A 14 39.97 -5.44 26.06
CA ALA A 14 39.43 -4.29 25.34
C ALA A 14 38.82 -4.76 24.01
N THR A 15 37.49 -4.88 23.99
CA THR A 15 36.70 -5.03 22.77
C THR A 15 36.89 -3.80 21.88
N LYS A 16 37.63 -3.96 20.76
CA LYS A 16 37.75 -2.93 19.74
C LYS A 16 36.41 -2.74 19.04
N LYS A 17 35.62 -1.77 19.50
CA LYS A 17 34.45 -1.24 18.78
C LYS A 17 34.93 -0.70 17.44
N GLY A 18 34.42 -1.24 16.34
CA GLY A 18 34.67 -0.72 14.99
C GLY A 18 34.06 0.68 14.87
N GLU A 19 34.90 1.70 14.67
CA GLU A 19 34.46 3.04 14.36
C GLU A 19 33.77 3.07 12.99
N ALA A 20 32.60 3.69 12.93
CA ALA A 20 31.85 3.81 11.69
C ALA A 20 32.59 4.73 10.71
N ILE A 21 32.81 4.25 9.48
CA ILE A 21 33.41 5.05 8.40
C ILE A 21 32.50 6.24 8.11
N ILE A 22 33.05 7.45 8.23
CA ILE A 22 32.36 8.72 7.96
C ILE A 22 31.95 8.83 6.49
N MET A 23 30.95 9.67 6.22
CA MET A 23 30.29 9.74 4.91
C MET A 23 31.21 10.20 3.79
N GLU A 24 32.10 11.14 4.08
CA GLU A 24 33.08 11.72 3.16
C GLU A 24 34.01 10.64 2.62
N THR A 25 34.49 9.77 3.53
CA THR A 25 35.33 8.62 3.17
C THR A 25 34.59 7.61 2.29
N LYS A 26 33.27 7.41 2.48
CA LYS A 26 32.49 6.50 1.63
C LYS A 26 32.36 7.01 0.19
N ILE A 27 32.12 8.31 0.03
CA ILE A 27 32.02 8.96 -1.31
C ILE A 27 33.37 8.87 -2.02
N GLU A 28 34.46 9.13 -1.31
CA GLU A 28 35.82 9.07 -1.87
C GLU A 28 36.18 7.66 -2.35
N ILE A 29 35.80 6.62 -1.59
CA ILE A 29 36.00 5.23 -1.99
C ILE A 29 35.25 4.89 -3.29
N VAL A 30 33.97 5.30 -3.40
CA VAL A 30 33.17 5.06 -4.61
C VAL A 30 33.81 5.71 -5.83
N ASN A 31 34.18 7.00 -5.72
CA ASN A 31 34.83 7.74 -6.80
C ASN A 31 36.16 7.12 -7.24
N SER A 32 36.97 6.63 -6.28
CA SER A 32 38.23 5.94 -6.60
C SER A 32 38.02 4.61 -7.32
N PHE A 33 36.98 3.85 -6.96
CA PHE A 33 36.62 2.62 -7.70
C PHE A 33 36.12 2.91 -9.11
N GLU A 34 35.32 3.97 -9.32
CA GLU A 34 34.85 4.39 -10.66
C GLU A 34 36.00 4.82 -11.58
N LYS A 35 37.08 5.37 -11.01
CA LYS A 35 38.32 5.71 -11.73
C LYS A 35 39.22 4.49 -12.00
N GLY A 36 38.84 3.29 -11.55
CA GLY A 36 39.60 2.06 -11.76
C GLY A 36 40.82 1.89 -10.86
N GLU A 37 40.89 2.63 -9.74
CA GLU A 37 42.02 2.50 -8.81
C GLU A 37 42.02 1.13 -8.11
N THR A 38 43.23 0.61 -7.84
CA THR A 38 43.36 -0.69 -7.17
C THR A 38 42.98 -0.61 -5.69
N THR A 39 42.41 -1.68 -5.16
CA THR A 39 41.95 -1.76 -3.76
C THR A 39 43.06 -1.46 -2.75
N THR A 40 44.28 -1.91 -3.06
CA THR A 40 45.48 -1.68 -2.27
C THR A 40 45.91 -0.21 -2.27
N HIS A 41 45.71 0.49 -3.40
CA HIS A 41 46.00 1.92 -3.52
C HIS A 41 45.01 2.73 -2.68
N ILE A 42 43.71 2.50 -2.86
CA ILE A 42 42.64 3.21 -2.13
C ILE A 42 42.79 3.02 -0.61
N GLY A 43 43.06 1.79 -0.16
CA GLY A 43 43.27 1.49 1.25
C GLY A 43 44.42 2.24 1.90
N ARG A 44 45.54 2.36 1.18
CA ARG A 44 46.70 3.14 1.66
C ARG A 44 46.39 4.63 1.71
N THR A 45 45.71 5.15 0.69
CA THR A 45 45.34 6.58 0.60
C THR A 45 44.40 6.99 1.73
N LEU A 46 43.39 6.17 2.03
CA LEU A 46 42.37 6.46 3.04
C LEU A 46 42.69 5.90 4.43
N ARG A 47 43.88 5.32 4.62
CA ARG A 47 44.34 4.69 5.87
C ARG A 47 43.35 3.65 6.41
N LEU A 48 42.68 2.94 5.52
CA LEU A 48 41.74 1.89 5.87
C LEU A 48 42.46 0.55 5.96
N ALA A 49 42.09 -0.25 6.95
CA ALA A 49 42.65 -1.60 7.09
C ALA A 49 42.36 -2.43 5.84
N HIS A 50 43.29 -3.32 5.49
CA HIS A 50 43.13 -4.21 4.32
C HIS A 50 41.84 -5.06 4.41
N THR A 51 41.42 -5.42 5.62
CA THR A 51 40.15 -6.10 5.91
C THR A 51 38.94 -5.20 5.61
N THR A 52 38.97 -3.94 6.06
CA THR A 52 37.93 -2.93 5.75
C THR A 52 37.82 -2.69 4.25
N MET A 53 38.95 -2.58 3.54
CA MET A 53 38.97 -2.41 2.10
C MET A 53 38.51 -3.64 1.33
N ALA A 54 38.84 -4.85 1.81
CA ALA A 54 38.29 -6.08 1.28
C ALA A 54 36.77 -6.13 1.45
N MET A 55 36.24 -5.79 2.64
CA MET A 55 34.79 -5.72 2.87
C MET A 55 34.11 -4.69 1.96
N ILE A 56 34.71 -3.53 1.75
CA ILE A 56 34.13 -2.47 0.90
C ILE A 56 34.23 -2.86 -0.58
N LYS A 57 35.34 -3.45 -1.02
CA LYS A 57 35.48 -4.01 -2.38
C LYS A 57 34.44 -5.09 -2.60
N THR A 58 34.32 -6.07 -1.71
CA THR A 58 33.33 -7.13 -1.80
C THR A 58 31.91 -6.55 -1.82
N LYS A 59 31.60 -5.55 -0.99
CA LYS A 59 30.31 -4.82 -1.03
C LYS A 59 30.05 -4.11 -2.36
N ILE A 60 31.10 -3.63 -3.04
CA ILE A 60 31.01 -2.91 -4.32
C ILE A 60 31.06 -3.85 -5.53
N THR A 61 31.74 -5.00 -5.45
CA THR A 61 32.06 -5.86 -6.61
C THR A 61 31.48 -7.27 -6.55
N SER A 62 30.89 -7.74 -5.44
CA SER A 62 30.42 -9.14 -5.33
C SER A 62 28.92 -9.33 -5.55
N MET A 63 28.18 -8.27 -5.84
CA MET A 63 26.77 -8.34 -6.21
C MET A 63 26.48 -7.29 -7.26
N SER A 64 25.89 -7.70 -8.37
CA SER A 64 25.43 -6.73 -9.36
C SER A 64 24.37 -5.81 -8.75
N THR A 65 24.29 -4.59 -9.27
CA THR A 65 23.16 -3.67 -9.00
C THR A 65 21.82 -4.37 -9.20
N ASP A 66 21.74 -5.32 -10.13
CA ASP A 66 20.54 -6.11 -10.40
C ASP A 66 20.15 -7.03 -9.25
N CYS A 67 21.13 -7.69 -8.61
CA CYS A 67 20.87 -8.53 -7.45
C CYS A 67 20.33 -7.71 -6.27
N LEU A 68 20.89 -6.52 -6.03
CA LEU A 68 20.39 -5.59 -5.00
C LEU A 68 19.00 -5.08 -5.35
N SER A 69 18.80 -4.66 -6.60
CA SER A 69 17.51 -4.17 -7.12
C SER A 69 16.41 -5.23 -6.97
N ASN A 70 16.72 -6.48 -7.32
CA ASN A 70 15.79 -7.60 -7.20
C ASN A 70 15.49 -7.94 -5.75
N ALA A 71 16.49 -7.91 -4.86
CA ALA A 71 16.27 -8.12 -3.43
C ALA A 71 15.25 -7.11 -2.87
N VAL A 72 15.32 -5.84 -3.29
CA VAL A 72 14.33 -4.84 -2.88
C VAL A 72 12.96 -5.08 -3.53
N LYS A 73 12.92 -5.34 -4.85
CA LYS A 73 11.67 -5.53 -5.61
C LYS A 73 10.84 -6.69 -5.08
N TYR A 74 11.49 -7.80 -4.73
CA TYR A 74 10.84 -9.04 -4.32
C TYR A 74 10.81 -9.26 -2.81
N SER A 75 11.41 -8.36 -2.00
CA SER A 75 11.26 -8.40 -0.54
C SER A 75 9.77 -8.34 -0.16
N GLU A 76 9.36 -9.10 0.84
CA GLU A 76 8.00 -9.02 1.40
C GLU A 76 7.88 -7.85 2.39
N THR A 77 8.98 -7.48 3.03
CA THR A 77 9.06 -6.43 4.04
C THR A 77 9.64 -5.13 3.47
N ALA A 78 9.32 -4.01 4.14
CA ALA A 78 9.91 -2.70 3.89
C ALA A 78 11.38 -2.64 4.31
N GLU A 79 11.73 -3.26 5.44
CA GLU A 79 13.14 -3.45 5.80
C GLU A 79 13.73 -4.54 4.90
N VAL A 80 14.77 -4.19 4.12
CA VAL A 80 15.46 -5.12 3.22
C VAL A 80 16.86 -5.38 3.76
N LYS A 81 17.15 -6.64 4.12
CA LYS A 81 18.50 -7.05 4.52
C LYS A 81 19.42 -7.15 3.31
N CYS A 82 20.70 -6.91 3.53
CA CYS A 82 21.73 -7.18 2.54
C CYS A 82 21.73 -8.68 2.22
N PRO A 83 21.51 -9.09 0.96
CA PRO A 83 21.39 -10.50 0.63
C PRO A 83 22.76 -11.19 0.46
N TYR A 84 23.87 -10.49 0.71
CA TYR A 84 25.21 -11.05 0.61
C TYR A 84 25.47 -12.08 1.72
N ARG A 85 25.77 -13.31 1.32
CA ARG A 85 26.19 -14.40 2.19
C ARG A 85 27.16 -15.33 1.46
N ASP A 86 28.10 -15.90 2.21
CA ASP A 86 28.98 -16.99 1.79
C ASP A 86 29.13 -18.04 2.92
N ASN A 87 30.04 -18.99 2.75
CA ASN A 87 30.25 -20.10 3.70
C ASN A 87 30.80 -19.65 5.07
N GLN A 88 31.32 -18.43 5.18
CA GLN A 88 31.99 -17.92 6.38
C GLN A 88 31.35 -16.64 6.92
N TYR A 89 30.52 -15.96 6.14
CA TYR A 89 29.97 -14.66 6.47
C TYR A 89 28.57 -14.45 5.90
N SER A 90 27.67 -13.92 6.71
CA SER A 90 26.38 -13.37 6.29
C SER A 90 26.33 -11.91 6.66
N CYS A 91 25.91 -11.05 5.73
CA CYS A 91 25.80 -9.63 6.00
C CYS A 91 24.48 -9.32 6.72
N ASP A 92 24.56 -8.84 7.96
CA ASP A 92 23.37 -8.54 8.77
C ASP A 92 22.85 -7.10 8.62
N PHE A 93 23.49 -6.30 7.76
CA PHE A 93 23.10 -4.92 7.52
C PHE A 93 21.81 -4.81 6.71
N SER A 94 20.98 -3.82 7.06
CA SER A 94 19.82 -3.43 6.26
C SER A 94 20.21 -2.37 5.24
N LEU A 95 19.64 -2.48 4.04
CA LEU A 95 19.76 -1.45 3.01
C LEU A 95 19.08 -0.17 3.48
N GLN A 96 19.76 0.95 3.32
CA GLN A 96 19.24 2.26 3.67
C GLN A 96 18.35 2.79 2.54
N ASP A 97 17.37 3.63 2.88
CA ASP A 97 16.46 4.24 1.89
C ASP A 97 17.20 4.92 0.73
N ARG A 98 18.29 5.65 1.02
CA ARG A 98 19.14 6.27 -0.01
C ARG A 98 19.81 5.24 -0.95
N GLU A 99 20.20 4.08 -0.43
CA GLU A 99 20.80 3.00 -1.23
C GLU A 99 19.70 2.40 -2.12
N ILE A 100 18.52 2.16 -1.56
CA ILE A 100 17.35 1.65 -2.29
C ILE A 100 16.90 2.61 -3.40
N LYS A 101 16.85 3.91 -3.11
CA LYS A 101 16.49 4.96 -4.08
C LYS A 101 17.50 5.02 -5.25
N ALA A 102 18.78 4.82 -4.98
CA ALA A 102 19.81 4.77 -6.02
C ALA A 102 19.76 3.49 -6.88
N LEU A 103 19.20 2.39 -6.35
CA LEU A 103 19.13 1.08 -7.01
C LEU A 103 17.88 0.87 -7.89
N LEU A 104 16.86 1.71 -7.74
CA LEU A 104 15.54 1.52 -8.34
C LEU A 104 15.19 2.64 -9.32
N SER A 105 14.36 2.31 -10.31
CA SER A 105 13.65 3.33 -11.07
C SER A 105 12.68 4.10 -10.15
N PRO A 106 12.30 5.35 -10.50
CA PRO A 106 11.36 6.13 -9.69
C PRO A 106 10.07 5.38 -9.37
N GLN A 107 9.50 4.68 -10.35
CA GLN A 107 8.28 3.87 -10.18
C GLN A 107 8.48 2.68 -9.24
N ALA A 108 9.61 1.97 -9.34
CA ALA A 108 9.89 0.84 -8.46
C ALA A 108 10.17 1.31 -7.02
N TYR A 109 10.82 2.46 -6.87
CA TYR A 109 11.04 3.09 -5.58
C TYR A 109 9.73 3.56 -4.93
N GLU A 110 8.83 4.16 -5.70
CA GLU A 110 7.49 4.53 -5.21
C GLU A 110 6.70 3.31 -4.71
N LYS A 111 6.78 2.17 -5.42
CA LYS A 111 6.18 0.90 -4.96
C LYS A 111 6.79 0.45 -3.63
N HIS A 112 8.10 0.62 -3.44
CA HIS A 112 8.77 0.31 -2.17
C HIS A 112 8.31 1.25 -1.05
N LEU A 113 8.20 2.56 -1.31
CA LEU A 113 7.67 3.52 -0.34
C LEU A 113 6.24 3.19 0.07
N ASN A 114 5.37 2.89 -0.89
CA ASN A 114 3.98 2.49 -0.60
C ASN A 114 3.91 1.22 0.27
N LYS A 115 4.82 0.27 0.08
CA LYS A 115 4.93 -0.92 0.95
C LYS A 115 5.36 -0.53 2.37
N SER A 116 6.35 0.35 2.49
CA SER A 116 6.82 0.88 3.78
C SER A 116 5.71 1.57 4.56
N VAL A 117 4.95 2.45 3.91
CA VAL A 117 3.81 3.14 4.50
C VAL A 117 2.75 2.15 4.97
N LYS A 118 2.34 1.19 4.13
CA LYS A 118 1.33 0.18 4.49
C LYS A 118 1.76 -0.70 5.67
N GLN A 119 3.04 -1.07 5.73
CA GLN A 119 3.54 -1.89 6.83
C GLN A 119 3.58 -1.09 8.14
N ALA A 120 3.99 0.18 8.08
CA ALA A 120 3.97 1.06 9.24
C ALA A 120 2.53 1.28 9.74
N GLU A 121 1.62 1.59 8.83
CA GLU A 121 0.19 1.75 9.10
C GLU A 121 -0.43 0.51 9.75
N GLY A 122 -0.16 -0.69 9.21
CA GLY A 122 -0.67 -1.95 9.78
C GLY A 122 -0.13 -2.28 11.18
N ALA A 123 0.97 -1.65 11.59
CA ALA A 123 1.52 -1.79 12.94
C ALA A 123 0.98 -0.72 13.92
N MET A 124 0.27 0.29 13.43
CA MET A 124 -0.27 1.38 14.23
C MET A 124 -1.68 1.04 14.74
N HIS A 125 -2.00 1.51 15.95
CA HIS A 125 -3.37 1.49 16.46
C HIS A 125 -4.08 2.81 16.15
N ASN A 126 -5.41 2.81 16.21
CA ASN A 126 -6.26 3.98 16.01
C ASN A 126 -5.95 4.70 14.69
N VAL A 127 -5.88 3.93 13.61
CA VAL A 127 -5.70 4.46 12.26
C VAL A 127 -7.06 4.69 11.61
N PHE A 128 -7.23 5.84 10.97
CA PHE A 128 -8.40 6.15 10.16
C PHE A 128 -7.98 6.48 8.73
N HIS A 129 -8.62 5.82 7.76
CA HIS A 129 -8.46 6.13 6.34
C HIS A 129 -9.47 7.17 5.86
N CYS A 130 -8.97 8.17 5.15
CA CYS A 130 -9.77 9.16 4.46
C CYS A 130 -10.89 8.47 3.65
N LYS A 131 -12.12 8.98 3.75
CA LYS A 131 -13.29 8.40 3.05
C LYS A 131 -13.47 8.93 1.62
N THR A 132 -12.54 9.77 1.14
CA THR A 132 -12.55 10.19 -0.27
C THR A 132 -12.11 9.00 -1.14
N PRO A 133 -12.87 8.66 -2.20
CA PRO A 133 -12.49 7.60 -3.13
C PRO A 133 -11.06 7.79 -3.66
N ASP A 134 -10.31 6.69 -3.76
CA ASP A 134 -8.93 6.64 -4.26
C ASP A 134 -7.91 7.55 -3.52
N CYS A 135 -8.25 8.05 -2.33
CA CYS A 135 -7.34 8.84 -1.51
C CYS A 135 -6.47 7.93 -0.61
N PRO A 136 -5.13 7.98 -0.70
CA PRO A 136 -4.25 7.18 0.15
C PRO A 136 -4.08 7.76 1.57
N GLY A 137 -4.71 8.90 1.86
CA GLY A 137 -4.52 9.60 3.13
C GLY A 137 -5.10 8.83 4.31
N PHE A 138 -4.35 8.78 5.39
CA PHE A 138 -4.79 8.25 6.69
C PHE A 138 -4.20 9.11 7.81
N CYS A 139 -4.75 8.96 9.02
CA CYS A 139 -4.18 9.54 10.23
C CYS A 139 -4.19 8.51 11.37
N GLN A 140 -3.29 8.70 12.32
CA GLN A 140 -3.43 8.13 13.65
C GLN A 140 -4.14 9.15 14.54
N TYR A 141 -5.05 8.69 15.38
CA TYR A 141 -5.80 9.58 16.28
C TYR A 141 -5.90 9.03 17.70
N GLU A 142 -6.29 9.92 18.61
CA GLU A 142 -6.62 9.61 20.00
C GLU A 142 -8.13 9.80 20.22
N ASP A 143 -8.68 9.19 21.27
CA ASP A 143 -10.13 9.11 21.52
C ASP A 143 -10.83 10.47 21.66
N ASN A 144 -10.08 11.54 21.94
CA ASN A 144 -10.61 12.90 22.12
C ASN A 144 -10.63 13.74 20.84
N VAL A 145 -10.30 13.15 19.69
CA VAL A 145 -10.31 13.82 18.39
C VAL A 145 -11.46 13.28 17.54
N ASN A 146 -12.38 14.15 17.15
CA ASN A 146 -13.57 13.77 16.37
C ASN A 146 -13.42 14.07 14.88
N PHE A 147 -12.50 14.95 14.50
CA PHE A 147 -12.34 15.39 13.12
C PHE A 147 -10.87 15.47 12.74
N PHE A 148 -10.56 15.12 11.50
CA PHE A 148 -9.25 15.43 10.91
C PHE A 148 -9.39 15.89 9.46
N HIS A 149 -8.48 16.77 9.06
CA HIS A 149 -8.33 17.16 7.66
C HIS A 149 -7.30 16.24 7.02
N CYS A 150 -7.67 15.61 5.89
CA CYS A 150 -6.75 14.75 5.18
C CYS A 150 -5.63 15.57 4.54
N ASP A 151 -4.36 15.24 4.79
CA ASP A 151 -3.24 15.98 4.21
C ASP A 151 -3.10 15.84 2.69
N VAL A 152 -3.73 14.81 2.10
CA VAL A 152 -3.70 14.54 0.67
C VAL A 152 -4.80 15.30 -0.07
N CYS A 153 -6.07 15.08 0.27
CA CYS A 153 -7.21 15.67 -0.44
C CYS A 153 -7.84 16.89 0.25
N LYS A 154 -7.39 17.23 1.46
CA LYS A 154 -7.87 18.35 2.29
C LYS A 154 -9.32 18.26 2.79
N ASN A 155 -10.05 17.20 2.46
CA ASN A 155 -11.41 16.98 2.96
C ASN A 155 -11.44 16.69 4.47
N LEU A 156 -12.47 17.23 5.12
CA LEU A 156 -12.77 16.99 6.53
C LEU A 156 -13.44 15.63 6.72
N ASN A 157 -12.83 14.80 7.55
CA ASN A 157 -13.36 13.49 7.91
C ASN A 157 -13.78 13.50 9.38
N CYS A 158 -14.96 12.95 9.66
CA CYS A 158 -15.47 12.70 11.00
C CYS A 158 -15.06 11.29 11.44
N LEU A 159 -14.25 11.22 12.48
CA LEU A 159 -13.76 9.99 13.10
C LEU A 159 -14.89 9.26 13.84
N THR A 160 -15.83 10.02 14.42
CA THR A 160 -16.95 9.48 15.21
C THR A 160 -17.92 8.65 14.39
N CYS A 161 -18.40 9.18 13.25
CA CYS A 161 -19.37 8.49 12.39
C CYS A 161 -18.73 7.82 11.16
N GLN A 162 -17.40 7.92 11.03
CA GLN A 162 -16.61 7.38 9.93
C GLN A 162 -17.04 7.85 8.54
N ALA A 163 -17.34 9.14 8.40
CA ALA A 163 -17.80 9.74 7.15
C ALA A 163 -17.16 11.10 6.86
N GLN A 164 -17.41 11.65 5.67
CA GLN A 164 -17.01 13.00 5.29
C GLN A 164 -18.23 13.93 5.33
N HIS A 165 -18.21 14.89 6.25
CA HIS A 165 -19.21 15.95 6.35
C HIS A 165 -18.63 17.19 7.03
N GLU A 166 -19.12 18.35 6.62
CA GLU A 166 -18.71 19.66 7.15
C GLU A 166 -19.95 20.48 7.50
N GLY A 167 -19.87 21.25 8.58
CA GLY A 167 -20.96 22.15 9.01
C GLY A 167 -22.24 21.45 9.50
N LYS A 168 -22.22 20.13 9.69
CA LYS A 168 -23.33 19.31 10.17
C LYS A 168 -22.88 18.42 11.31
N THR A 169 -23.79 18.17 12.25
CA THR A 169 -23.64 17.13 13.27
C THR A 169 -23.71 15.74 12.64
N CYS A 170 -23.22 14.72 13.35
CA CYS A 170 -23.32 13.34 12.88
C CYS A 170 -24.78 12.92 12.66
N GLN A 171 -25.69 13.38 13.53
CA GLN A 171 -27.12 13.08 13.44
C GLN A 171 -27.73 13.66 12.16
N GLU A 172 -27.54 14.95 11.91
CA GLU A 172 -28.06 15.61 10.69
C GLU A 172 -27.53 14.97 9.42
N TYR A 173 -26.25 14.60 9.41
CA TYR A 173 -25.65 13.90 8.28
C TYR A 173 -26.29 12.52 8.03
N GLN A 174 -26.57 11.77 9.10
CA GLN A 174 -27.22 10.46 9.00
C GLN A 174 -28.68 10.58 8.54
N ASP A 175 -29.41 11.57 9.06
CA ASP A 175 -30.79 11.83 8.66
C ASP A 175 -30.88 12.20 7.17
N ASP A 176 -29.95 13.04 6.68
CA ASP A 176 -29.85 13.38 5.25
C ASP A 176 -29.58 12.16 4.36
N LEU A 177 -28.77 11.20 4.83
CA LEU A 177 -28.51 9.97 4.10
C LEU A 177 -29.76 9.08 4.06
N ALA A 178 -30.47 8.94 5.18
CA ALA A 178 -31.70 8.15 5.27
C ALA A 178 -32.78 8.67 4.30
N GLN A 179 -32.99 9.99 4.26
CA GLN A 179 -33.94 10.61 3.33
C GLN A 179 -33.59 10.33 1.87
N LYS A 180 -32.30 10.39 1.50
CA LYS A 180 -31.86 10.11 0.12
C LYS A 180 -32.07 8.64 -0.27
N VAL A 181 -31.87 7.71 0.66
CA VAL A 181 -32.13 6.28 0.43
C VAL A 181 -33.61 6.05 0.20
N ASP A 182 -34.48 6.64 1.02
CA ASP A 182 -35.93 6.54 0.86
C ASP A 182 -36.40 7.11 -0.48
N GLU A 183 -35.89 8.29 -0.89
CA GLU A 183 -36.19 8.87 -2.19
C GLU A 183 -35.75 7.96 -3.36
N ALA A 184 -34.55 7.37 -3.28
CA ALA A 184 -34.05 6.47 -4.30
C ALA A 184 -34.86 5.17 -4.38
N ALA A 185 -35.25 4.61 -3.23
CA ALA A 185 -36.10 3.44 -3.14
C ALA A 185 -37.49 3.73 -3.73
N MET A 186 -38.08 4.89 -3.44
CA MET A 186 -39.35 5.32 -4.01
C MET A 186 -39.27 5.51 -5.53
N LYS A 187 -38.19 6.10 -6.06
CA LYS A 187 -37.99 6.26 -7.51
C LYS A 187 -37.88 4.90 -8.21
N THR A 188 -37.11 3.97 -7.63
CA THR A 188 -36.95 2.61 -8.15
C THR A 188 -38.28 1.85 -8.14
N LYS A 189 -39.05 1.94 -7.05
CA LYS A 189 -40.39 1.33 -6.96
C LYS A 189 -41.34 1.88 -8.03
N LYS A 190 -41.41 3.20 -8.19
CA LYS A 190 -42.23 3.83 -9.23
C LYS A 190 -41.84 3.37 -10.63
N PHE A 191 -40.54 3.26 -10.92
CA PHE A 191 -40.06 2.76 -12.20
C PHE A 191 -40.51 1.31 -12.44
N PHE A 192 -40.44 0.46 -11.42
CA PHE A 192 -40.90 -0.92 -11.51
C PHE A 192 -42.42 -1.01 -11.69
N ASP A 193 -43.20 -0.26 -10.91
CA ASP A 193 -44.66 -0.23 -11.00
C ASP A 193 -45.15 0.21 -12.38
N VAL A 194 -44.53 1.24 -12.98
CA VAL A 194 -44.83 1.69 -14.34
C VAL A 194 -44.47 0.62 -15.36
N SER A 195 -43.33 -0.04 -15.20
CA SER A 195 -42.88 -1.10 -16.12
C SER A 195 -43.82 -2.31 -16.10
N VAL A 196 -44.28 -2.73 -14.92
CA VAL A 196 -45.28 -3.79 -14.74
C VAL A 196 -46.63 -3.37 -15.33
N TYR A 197 -47.06 -2.13 -15.10
CA TYR A 197 -48.30 -1.60 -15.68
C TYR A 197 -48.28 -1.60 -17.21
N LEU A 198 -47.18 -1.16 -17.83
CA LEU A 198 -47.02 -1.17 -19.28
C LEU A 198 -47.00 -2.60 -19.83
N ALA A 199 -46.27 -3.52 -19.20
CA ALA A 199 -46.24 -4.93 -19.59
C ALA A 199 -47.63 -5.58 -19.52
N ASN A 200 -48.36 -5.33 -18.42
CA ASN A 200 -49.74 -5.81 -18.25
C ASN A 200 -50.70 -5.18 -19.26
N SER A 201 -50.54 -3.90 -19.59
CA SER A 201 -51.37 -3.22 -20.60
C SER A 201 -51.15 -3.77 -22.01
N VAL A 202 -49.92 -4.14 -22.36
CA VAL A 202 -49.60 -4.83 -23.63
C VAL A 202 -50.22 -6.24 -23.63
N MET A 203 -50.15 -6.98 -22.53
CA MET A 203 -50.81 -8.29 -22.38
C MET A 203 -52.34 -8.22 -22.42
N VAL A 204 -52.96 -7.14 -21.91
CA VAL A 204 -54.42 -6.94 -22.04
C VAL A 204 -54.81 -6.64 -23.49
N SER A 205 -53.92 -5.96 -24.23
CA SER A 205 -54.12 -5.68 -25.66
C SER A 205 -53.87 -6.91 -26.55
N TYR A 206 -53.09 -7.89 -26.07
CA TYR A 206 -52.71 -9.09 -26.81
C TYR A 206 -52.78 -10.37 -25.94
N ILE A 207 -53.63 -11.31 -26.31
CA ILE A 207 -53.84 -12.57 -25.60
C ILE A 207 -53.14 -13.74 -26.30
N TRP A 208 -52.71 -14.76 -25.55
CA TRP A 208 -52.22 -16.01 -26.13
C TRP A 208 -53.40 -16.86 -26.63
N ASN A 209 -53.38 -17.26 -27.90
CA ASN A 209 -54.36 -18.21 -28.43
C ASN A 209 -54.04 -19.66 -28.02
N THR A 210 -54.93 -20.61 -28.32
CA THR A 210 -54.78 -22.03 -27.99
C THR A 210 -53.58 -22.73 -28.64
N LYS A 211 -52.92 -22.07 -29.61
CA LYS A 211 -51.68 -22.53 -30.25
C LYS A 211 -50.42 -21.86 -29.67
N GLY A 212 -50.57 -21.05 -28.62
CA GLY A 212 -49.45 -20.34 -28.00
C GLY A 212 -48.90 -19.22 -28.89
N ILE A 213 -49.74 -18.49 -29.62
CA ILE A 213 -49.36 -17.29 -30.38
C ILE A 213 -50.05 -16.06 -29.79
N LEU A 214 -49.30 -14.97 -29.56
CA LEU A 214 -49.81 -13.69 -29.06
C LEU A 214 -50.61 -12.97 -30.17
N VAL A 215 -51.90 -12.68 -29.93
CA VAL A 215 -52.81 -12.05 -30.91
C VAL A 215 -53.59 -10.89 -30.30
N PRO A 216 -53.95 -9.83 -31.06
CA PRO A 216 -54.73 -8.72 -30.52
C PRO A 216 -56.07 -9.18 -29.93
N ALA A 217 -56.42 -8.69 -28.74
CA ALA A 217 -57.64 -9.08 -28.02
C ALA A 217 -58.95 -8.74 -28.78
N SER A 218 -58.91 -7.76 -29.68
CA SER A 218 -60.05 -7.35 -30.54
C SER A 218 -60.46 -8.40 -31.58
N THR A 219 -59.71 -9.49 -31.73
CA THR A 219 -59.90 -10.47 -32.82
C THR A 219 -60.85 -11.63 -32.46
N GLN A 220 -61.42 -11.69 -31.25
CA GLN A 220 -62.27 -12.81 -30.78
C GLN A 220 -63.80 -12.62 -30.89
N THR A 221 -64.32 -11.57 -31.52
CA THR A 221 -65.75 -11.49 -31.83
C THR A 221 -66.04 -12.10 -33.20
N GLY A 222 -66.25 -13.42 -33.25
CA GLY A 222 -66.52 -14.05 -34.54
C GLY A 222 -66.85 -15.53 -34.58
N MET A 223 -67.46 -16.14 -33.56
CA MET A 223 -68.17 -17.42 -33.72
C MET A 223 -69.29 -17.54 -32.67
N VAL A 224 -70.43 -16.89 -32.92
CA VAL A 224 -71.71 -17.36 -32.39
C VAL A 224 -72.34 -18.18 -33.50
N GLY A 225 -72.32 -19.49 -33.32
CA GLY A 225 -72.84 -20.45 -34.29
C GLY A 225 -74.34 -20.25 -34.51
N VAL A 226 -74.71 -20.08 -35.78
CA VAL A 226 -76.08 -20.27 -36.25
C VAL A 226 -76.33 -21.77 -36.24
N GLY A 227 -77.19 -22.24 -35.34
CA GLY A 227 -77.63 -23.63 -35.25
C GLY A 227 -78.97 -23.68 -34.55
N GLY A 228 -80.05 -23.65 -35.33
CA GLY A 228 -81.42 -23.68 -34.83
C GLY A 228 -82.00 -25.08 -34.69
N LEU A 229 -82.89 -25.20 -33.70
CA LEU A 229 -84.15 -25.97 -33.62
C LEU A 229 -84.05 -27.49 -33.37
N PRO A 230 -85.10 -28.11 -32.77
CA PRO A 230 -86.45 -27.59 -32.47
C PRO A 230 -86.67 -27.09 -31.04
#